data_AF-A0A972CJ91-F1
#
_entry.id   AF-A0A972CJ91-F1
#
_cell.length_a   1.000
_cell.length_b   1.000
_cell.length_c   1.000
_cell.angle_alpha   90.00
_cell.angle_beta   90.00
_cell.angle_gamma   90.00
#
_symmetry.space_group_name_H-M   'P 1'
#
loop_
_entity.id
_entity.type
_entity.pdbx_description
1 polymer ?
#
loop_
_entity_poly.entity_id
_entity_poly.type
_entity_poly.pdbx_seq_one_letter_code
_entity_poly.pdbx_strand_id
1 'polypeptide(L)' 'MDAKKIGKRLRQLRGTTPGREVCQALGISRSTLSMYEQGRRIPRDEIKSKLAKYYNKSVQEIFFD' A
#
# COMPACT_ATOMS: atom_id res chain seq x y z
N MET A 1 5.36 8.18 11.77
CA MET A 1 5.21 7.32 10.58
C MET A 1 6.10 7.88 9.47
N ASP A 2 7.05 7.11 8.99
CA ASP A 2 7.87 7.50 7.84
C ASP A 2 7.21 7.01 6.55
N ALA A 3 6.68 7.95 5.76
CA ALA A 3 5.98 7.64 4.52
C ALA A 3 6.89 6.94 3.48
N LYS A 4 8.20 7.23 3.45
CA LYS A 4 9.14 6.55 2.55
C LYS A 4 9.36 5.10 2.96
N LYS A 5 9.48 4.82 4.27
CA LYS A 5 9.59 3.45 4.79
C LYS A 5 8.34 2.63 4.44
N ILE A 6 7.16 3.21 4.66
CA ILE A 6 5.87 2.60 4.31
C ILE A 6 5.80 2.32 2.80
N GLY A 7 6.15 3.30 1.96
CA GLY A 7 6.13 3.13 0.51
C GLY A 7 7.04 2.02 0.01
N LYS A 8 8.26 1.92 0.56
CA LYS A 8 9.18 0.81 0.27
C LYS A 8 8.58 -0.54 0.68
N ARG A 9 7.93 -0.61 1.85
CA ARG A 9 7.28 -1.82 2.35
C ARG A 9 6.11 -2.26 1.46
N LEU A 10 5.26 -1.31 1.03
CA LEU A 10 4.18 -1.56 0.07
C LEU A 10 4.71 -2.09 -1.26
N ARG A 11 5.81 -1.53 -1.76
CA ARG A 11 6.46 -2.00 -2.99
C ARG A 11 7.05 -3.40 -2.84
N GLN A 12 7.60 -3.73 -1.67
CA GLN A 12 8.09 -5.08 -1.35
C GLN A 12 6.94 -6.08 -1.27
N LEU A 13 5.85 -5.73 -0.58
CA LEU A 13 4.65 -6.57 -0.47
C LEU A 13 4.00 -6.82 -1.84
N ARG A 14 4.01 -5.83 -2.73
CA ARG A 14 3.54 -6.01 -4.10
C ARG A 14 4.40 -7.02 -4.87
N GLY A 15 5.72 -6.99 -4.67
CA GLY A 15 6.65 -7.93 -5.33
C GLY A 15 6.50 -7.90 -6.85
N THR A 16 6.19 -9.06 -7.43
CA THR A 16 5.95 -9.25 -8.87
C THR A 16 4.51 -8.95 -9.29
N THR A 17 3.60 -8.72 -8.34
CA THR A 17 2.19 -8.46 -8.63
C THR A 17 2.05 -7.17 -9.44
N PRO A 18 1.35 -7.20 -10.59
CA PRO A 18 1.11 -6.01 -11.38
C PRO A 18 0.36 -4.95 -10.56
N GLY A 19 0.86 -3.71 -10.55
CA GLY A 19 0.18 -2.61 -9.83
C GLY A 19 -1.28 -2.40 -10.28
N ARG A 20 -1.65 -2.85 -11.49
CA ARG A 20 -3.05 -2.85 -11.96
C ARG A 20 -3.95 -3.75 -11.12
N GLU A 21 -3.50 -4.96 -10.78
CA GLU A 21 -4.28 -5.92 -10.01
C GLU A 21 -4.50 -5.41 -8.59
N VAL A 22 -3.43 -4.87 -7.98
CA VAL A 22 -3.51 -4.21 -6.67
C VAL A 22 -4.48 -3.03 -6.72
N CYS A 23 -4.41 -2.19 -7.75
CA CYS A 23 -5.33 -1.07 -7.92
C CYS A 23 -6.79 -1.52 -8.06
N GLN A 24 -7.03 -2.57 -8.84
CA GLN A 24 -8.37 -3.13 -9.07
C GLN A 24 -8.95 -3.74 -7.79
N ALA A 25 -8.14 -4.48 -7.03
CA ALA A 25 -8.56 -5.07 -5.76
C ALA A 25 -8.87 -4.02 -4.69
N LEU A 26 -8.11 -2.92 -4.65
CA LEU A 26 -8.30 -1.85 -3.67
C LEU A 26 -9.37 -0.83 -4.10
N GLY A 27 -9.70 -0.77 -5.40
CA GLY A 27 -10.57 0.24 -5.98
C GLY A 27 -9.92 1.62 -6.04
N ILE A 28 -8.62 1.69 -6.34
CA ILE A 28 -7.85 2.95 -6.43
C ILE A 28 -7.21 3.11 -7.80
N SER A 29 -6.79 4.34 -8.13
CA SER A 29 -6.06 4.59 -9.38
C SER A 29 -4.59 4.15 -9.28
N ARG A 30 -3.97 3.86 -10.44
CA ARG A 30 -2.53 3.57 -10.54
C ARG A 30 -1.66 4.70 -9.97
N SER A 31 -2.05 5.95 -10.20
CA SER A 31 -1.37 7.12 -9.66
C SER A 31 -1.43 7.13 -8.14
N THR A 32 -2.59 6.79 -7.56
CA THR A 32 -2.79 6.69 -6.11
C THR A 32 -1.87 5.63 -5.49
N LEU A 33 -1.81 4.43 -6.07
CA LEU A 33 -0.88 3.38 -5.61
C LEU A 33 0.58 3.84 -5.72
N SER A 34 0.96 4.48 -6.82
CA SER A 34 2.31 4.97 -7.03
C SER A 34 2.70 6.04 -6.00
N MET A 35 1.79 6.94 -5.64
CA MET A 35 2.04 7.95 -4.59
C MET A 35 2.30 7.29 -3.23
N TYR A 36 1.62 6.18 -2.92
CA TYR A 36 1.84 5.42 -1.69
C TYR A 36 3.20 4.71 -1.71
N GLU A 37 3.52 4.00 -2.80
CA GLU A 37 4.80 3.29 -2.95
C GLU A 37 6.02 4.22 -2.95
N GLN A 38 5.86 5.45 -3.45
CA GLN A 38 6.91 6.48 -3.40
C GLN A 38 6.99 7.20 -2.05
N GLY A 39 6.06 6.95 -1.13
CA GLY A 39 5.97 7.65 0.14
C GLY A 39 5.60 9.13 0.01
N ARG A 40 5.03 9.55 -1.12
CA ARG A 40 4.53 10.92 -1.33
C ARG A 40 3.22 11.17 -0.57
N ARG A 41 2.50 10.10 -0.24
CA ARG A 41 1.21 10.17 0.48
C ARG A 41 1.04 8.94 1.37
N ILE A 42 0.41 9.13 2.52
CA ILE A 42 -0.01 8.04 3.39
C ILE A 42 -1.46 7.66 3.05
N PRO A 43 -1.79 6.36 2.89
CA PRO A 43 -3.17 5.91 2.67
C PRO A 43 -4.11 6.31 3.81
N ARG A 44 -5.39 6.55 3.50
CA ARG A 44 -6.45 6.70 4.51
C ARG A 44 -6.74 5.36 5.18
N ASP A 45 -7.33 5.36 6.37
CA ASP A 45 -7.53 4.14 7.15
C ASP A 45 -8.33 3.06 6.40
N GLU A 46 -9.36 3.45 5.63
CA GLU A 46 -10.08 2.52 4.73
C GLU A 46 -9.14 1.79 3.76
N ILE A 47 -8.21 2.52 3.15
CA ILE A 47 -7.23 1.95 2.22
C ILE A 47 -6.18 1.15 2.97
N LYS A 48 -5.76 1.58 4.17
CA LYS A 48 -4.86 0.78 5.02
C LYS A 48 -5.46 -0.58 5.35
N SER A 49 -6.74 -0.62 5.73
CA SER A 49 -7.47 -1.86 6.00
C SER A 49 -7.59 -2.74 4.75
N LYS A 50 -7.84 -2.15 3.58
CA LYS A 50 -7.87 -2.90 2.32
C LYS A 50 -6.49 -3.47 1.95
N LEU A 51 -5.43 -2.69 2.10
CA LEU A 51 -4.04 -3.12 1.85
C LEU A 51 -3.62 -4.25 2.81
N ALA A 52 -3.96 -4.11 4.09
CA ALA A 52 -3.77 -5.13 5.11
C ALA A 52 -4.45 -6.45 4.72
N LYS A 53 -5.74 -6.40 4.36
CA LYS A 53 -6.48 -7.58 3.89
C LYS A 53 -5.89 -8.17 2.61
N TYR A 54 -5.55 -7.33 1.63
CA TYR A 54 -5.01 -7.77 0.34
C TYR A 54 -3.66 -8.50 0.47
N TYR A 55 -2.76 -7.98 1.32
CA TYR A 55 -1.46 -8.60 1.56
C TYR A 55 -1.46 -9.61 2.71
N ASN A 56 -2.63 -9.93 3.28
CA ASN A 56 -2.79 -10.81 4.43
C ASN A 56 -1.85 -10.46 5.60
N LYS A 57 -1.80 -9.15 5.93
CA LYS A 57 -0.95 -8.54 6.94
C LYS A 57 -1.76 -7.60 7.82
N SER A 58 -1.28 -7.31 9.03
CA SER A 58 -1.94 -6.32 9.88
C SER A 58 -1.62 -4.89 9.44
N VAL A 59 -2.51 -3.94 9.75
CA VAL A 59 -2.26 -2.50 9.53
C VAL A 59 -1.02 -2.06 10.31
N GLN A 60 -0.83 -2.60 11.52
CA GLN A 60 0.35 -2.37 12.37
C GLN A 60 1.64 -2.73 11.62
N GLU A 61 1.71 -3.97 11.10
CA GLU A 61 2.87 -4.44 10.35
C GLU A 61 3.16 -3.59 9.12
N ILE A 62 2.16 -3.10 8.40
CA ILE A 62 2.41 -2.34 7.16
C ILE A 62 2.80 -0.88 7.44
N PHE A 63 2.16 -0.23 8.42
CA PHE A 63 2.20 1.22 8.57
C PHE A 63 2.92 1.73 9.81
N PHE A 64 3.10 0.90 10.84
CA PHE A 64 3.60 1.32 12.14
C PHE A 64 4.94 0.66 12.53
N ASP A 65 5.21 -0.55 12.02
CA ASP A 65 6.50 -1.25 12.18
C ASP A 65 7.55 -0.83 11.14
#